data_AF-A0A0D6ZYT2-F1
#
_entry.id   AF-A0A0D6ZYT2-F1
#
_cell.length_a   1.000
_cell.length_b   1.000
_cell.length_c   1.000
_cell.angle_alpha   90.00
_cell.angle_beta   90.00
_cell.angle_gamma   90.00
#
_symmetry.space_group_name_H-M   'P 1'
#
loop_
_entity.id
_entity.type
_entity.pdbx_description
1 polymer ?
#
loop_
_entity_poly.entity_id
_entity_poly.type
_entity_poly.pdbx_seq_one_letter_code
_entity_poly.pdbx_strand_id
1 'polypeptide(L)'
;VVQVLKDATIHFSRANVPNLAMVIPAIDKINNVFTGIVRDMELSAGIRSAVQLGKQKLNRYYSATDSLHVYCIAMILHPRHKLKYFEHAAWPDEWINEA
;
A
#
# COMPACT_ATOMS: atom_id res chain seq x y z
N VAL A 1 5.82 -5.57 -14.46
CA VAL A 1 6.27 -5.58 -13.04
C VAL A 1 6.56 -4.17 -12.52
N VAL A 2 7.50 -3.41 -13.11
CA VAL A 2 8.03 -2.18 -12.48
C VAL A 2 7.11 -0.94 -12.58
N GLN A 3 6.10 -0.96 -13.45
CA GLN A 3 5.25 0.22 -13.71
C GLN A 3 4.58 0.76 -12.43
N VAL A 4 4.02 -0.10 -11.58
CA VAL A 4 3.36 0.33 -10.33
C VAL A 4 4.32 1.03 -9.37
N LEU A 5 5.60 0.63 -9.37
CA LEU A 5 6.64 1.27 -8.56
C LEU A 5 7.02 2.64 -9.13
N LYS A 6 7.16 2.73 -10.46
CA LYS A 6 7.42 4.01 -11.14
C LYS A 6 6.30 5.01 -10.88
N ASP A 7 5.04 4.58 -10.99
CA ASP A 7 3.88 5.42 -10.74
C ASP A 7 3.85 5.92 -9.29
N ALA A 8 4.15 5.04 -8.33
CA ALA A 8 4.25 5.42 -6.92
C ALA A 8 5.37 6.44 -6.70
N THR A 9 6.58 6.20 -7.23
CA THR A 9 7.70 7.14 -7.13
C THR A 9 7.32 8.52 -7.68
N ILE A 10 6.79 8.57 -8.91
CA ILE A 10 6.38 9.84 -9.53
C ILE A 10 5.31 10.55 -8.69
N HIS A 11 4.36 9.81 -8.11
CA HIS A 11 3.32 10.38 -7.25
C HIS A 11 3.93 11.02 -6.01
N PHE A 12 4.81 10.32 -5.30
CA PHE A 12 5.43 10.81 -4.06
C PHE A 12 6.53 11.86 -4.28
N SER A 13 7.10 11.97 -5.49
CA SER A 13 8.06 13.02 -5.83
C SER A 13 7.43 14.40 -6.11
N ARG A 14 6.11 14.53 -6.08
CA ARG A 14 5.44 15.82 -6.30
C ARG A 14 5.66 16.75 -5.10
N ALA A 15 6.16 17.94 -5.37
CA ALA A 15 6.28 18.98 -4.36
C ALA A 15 4.90 19.56 -3.98
N ASN A 16 4.80 20.10 -2.76
CA ASN A 16 3.64 20.85 -2.25
C ASN A 16 2.30 20.09 -2.24
N VAL A 17 2.33 18.76 -2.19
CA VAL A 17 1.12 17.93 -2.02
C VAL A 17 1.26 17.10 -0.74
N PRO A 18 0.35 17.23 0.24
CA PRO A 18 0.35 16.34 1.40
C PRO A 18 0.05 14.91 0.93
N ASN A 19 1.04 14.03 1.06
CA ASN A 19 0.98 12.66 0.52
C ASN A 19 0.88 11.58 1.61
N LEU A 20 0.88 11.98 2.88
CA LEU A 20 0.89 11.03 4.01
C LEU A 20 -0.33 10.10 3.98
N ALA A 21 -1.50 10.65 3.68
CA ALA A 21 -2.75 9.89 3.52
C ALA A 21 -2.73 8.90 2.34
N MET A 22 -1.80 9.06 1.39
CA MET A 22 -1.70 8.22 0.20
C MET A 22 -0.70 7.07 0.37
N VAL A 23 0.06 7.02 1.47
CA VAL A 23 1.11 6.01 1.70
C VAL A 23 0.51 4.61 1.80
N ILE A 24 -0.46 4.40 2.70
CA ILE A 24 -1.13 3.09 2.85
C ILE A 24 -1.85 2.68 1.56
N PRO A 25 -2.68 3.54 0.91
CA PRO A 25 -3.28 3.22 -0.39
C PRO A 25 -2.26 2.85 -1.48
N ALA A 26 -1.10 3.50 -1.52
CA ALA A 26 -0.06 3.16 -2.47
C ALA A 26 0.55 1.79 -2.18
N ILE A 27 0.80 1.46 -0.90
CA ILE A 27 1.29 0.15 -0.50
C ILE A 27 0.29 -0.94 -0.89
N ASP A 28 -1.00 -0.76 -0.60
CA ASP A 28 -2.06 -1.71 -0.96
C ASP A 28 -2.11 -1.96 -2.46
N LYS A 29 -2.03 -0.89 -3.25
CA LYS A 29 -2.03 -0.99 -4.72
C LYS A 29 -0.81 -1.78 -5.23
N ILE A 30 0.39 -1.51 -4.71
CA ILE A 30 1.60 -2.25 -5.10
C ILE A 30 1.46 -3.72 -4.69
N ASN A 31 0.96 -3.99 -3.48
CA ASN A 31 0.76 -5.32 -2.95
C ASN A 31 -0.20 -6.16 -3.81
N ASN A 32 -1.30 -5.55 -4.28
CA ASN A 32 -2.26 -6.19 -5.17
C ASN A 32 -1.63 -6.56 -6.52
N VAL A 33 -0.88 -5.65 -7.14
CA VAL A 33 -0.15 -5.92 -8.39
C VAL A 33 0.88 -7.04 -8.21
N PHE A 34 1.64 -7.02 -7.11
CA PHE A 34 2.62 -8.06 -6.81
C PHE A 34 1.96 -9.42 -6.60
N THR A 35 0.80 -9.47 -5.95
CA THR A 35 0.02 -10.71 -5.77
C THR A 35 -0.40 -11.31 -7.10
N GLY A 36 -0.85 -10.48 -8.04
CA GLY A 36 -1.17 -10.93 -9.41
C GLY A 36 0.04 -11.55 -10.10
N ILE A 37 1.19 -10.88 -10.04
CA ILE A 37 2.44 -11.36 -10.66
C ILE A 37 2.93 -12.68 -10.06
N VAL A 38 2.89 -12.83 -8.74
CA VAL A 38 3.34 -14.06 -8.07
C VAL A 38 2.46 -15.26 -8.46
N ARG A 39 1.18 -15.02 -8.75
CA ARG A 39 0.22 -16.06 -9.16
C ARG A 39 0.23 -16.33 -10.67
N ASP A 40 0.89 -15.50 -11.47
CA ASP A 40 0.93 -15.62 -12.92
C ASP A 40 1.93 -16.71 -13.35
N MET A 41 1.41 -17.88 -13.72
CA MET A 41 2.21 -19.04 -14.11
C MET A 41 2.88 -18.89 -15.48
N GLU A 42 2.46 -17.91 -16.29
CA GLU A 42 3.11 -17.57 -17.56
C GLU A 42 4.44 -16.83 -17.34
N LEU A 43 4.63 -16.23 -16.15
CA LEU A 43 5.88 -15.57 -15.78
C LEU A 43 6.91 -16.57 -15.23
N SER A 44 8.17 -16.30 -15.56
CA SER A 44 9.29 -17.13 -15.11
C SER A 44 9.36 -17.21 -13.58
N ALA A 45 9.82 -18.35 -13.08
CA ALA A 45 9.99 -18.56 -11.64
C ALA A 45 10.93 -17.52 -11.02
N GLY A 46 11.96 -17.07 -11.75
CA GLY A 46 12.87 -16.02 -11.29
C GLY A 46 12.16 -14.69 -11.06
N ILE A 47 11.28 -14.27 -11.97
CA ILE A 47 10.49 -13.03 -11.82
C ILE A 47 9.55 -13.16 -10.62
N ARG A 48 8.83 -14.28 -10.51
CA ARG A 48 7.89 -14.51 -9.40
C ARG A 48 8.59 -14.50 -8.05
N SER A 49 9.73 -15.17 -7.94
CA SER A 49 10.56 -15.17 -6.72
C SER A 49 11.08 -13.77 -6.37
N ALA A 50 11.56 -13.01 -7.36
CA ALA A 50 12.02 -11.64 -7.13
C ALA A 50 10.87 -10.74 -6.64
N VAL A 51 9.67 -10.85 -7.22
CA VAL A 51 8.50 -10.09 -6.77
C VAL A 51 8.03 -10.53 -5.39
N GLN A 52 8.09 -11.83 -5.08
CA GLN A 52 7.76 -12.33 -3.75
C GLN A 52 8.67 -11.74 -2.67
N LEU A 53 9.97 -11.62 -2.94
CA LEU A 53 10.91 -10.93 -2.04
C LEU A 53 10.58 -9.44 -1.90
N GLY A 54 10.24 -8.78 -3.01
CA GLY A 54 9.78 -7.39 -3.00
C GLY A 54 8.52 -7.19 -2.14
N LYS A 55 7.57 -8.13 -2.20
CA LYS A 55 6.34 -8.14 -1.40
C LYS A 55 6.63 -8.30 0.09
N GLN A 56 7.56 -9.18 0.47
CA GLN A 56 7.99 -9.32 1.87
C GLN A 56 8.58 -8.02 2.41
N LYS A 57 9.42 -7.35 1.61
CA LYS A 57 9.98 -6.04 1.98
C LYS A 57 8.88 -4.97 2.11
N LEU A 58 7.90 -4.97 1.22
CA LEU A 58 6.76 -4.05 1.25
C LEU A 58 5.91 -4.26 2.52
N ASN A 59 5.63 -5.50 2.91
CA ASN A 59 4.86 -5.81 4.12
C ASN A 59 5.54 -5.29 5.40
N ARG A 60 6.88 -5.28 5.44
CA ARG A 60 7.61 -4.68 6.57
C ARG A 60 7.37 -3.17 6.65
N TYR A 61 7.32 -2.48 5.51
CA TYR A 61 6.97 -1.06 5.49
C TYR A 61 5.52 -0.82 5.87
N TYR A 62 4.60 -1.65 5.39
CA TYR A 62 3.19 -1.59 5.77
C TYR A 62 3.03 -1.64 7.29
N SER A 63 3.65 -2.62 7.95
CA SER A 63 3.59 -2.79 9.41
C SER A 63 4.16 -1.55 10.15
N ALA A 64 5.24 -0.97 9.62
CA ALA A 64 5.86 0.22 10.20
C ALA A 64 5.02 1.49 10.01
N THR A 65 4.29 1.61 8.91
CA THR A 65 3.39 2.75 8.65
C THR A 65 2.08 2.64 9.40
N ASP A 66 1.53 1.44 9.51
CA ASP A 66 0.28 1.15 10.21
C ASP A 66 0.40 1.36 11.73
N SER A 67 1.54 0.98 12.31
CA SER A 67 1.84 1.20 13.75
C SER A 67 2.00 2.67 14.16
N LEU A 68 1.99 3.62 13.22
CA LEU A 68 2.12 5.04 13.50
C LEU A 68 0.79 5.75 13.25
N HIS A 69 0.13 6.19 14.31
CA HIS A 69 -1.18 6.88 14.27
C HIS A 69 -1.24 8.05 13.28
N VAL A 70 -0.11 8.70 12.98
CA VAL A 70 -0.04 9.82 12.04
C VAL A 70 -0.54 9.46 10.63
N TYR A 71 -0.30 8.22 10.16
CA TYR A 71 -0.78 7.77 8.85
C TYR A 71 -2.29 7.54 8.85
N CYS A 72 -2.81 6.90 9.89
CA CYS A 72 -4.25 6.67 10.08
C CYS A 72 -5.01 7.99 10.21
N ILE A 73 -4.53 8.92 11.06
CA ILE A 73 -5.12 10.27 11.21
C ILE A 73 -5.12 11.02 9.88
N ALA A 74 -4.02 10.98 9.11
CA ALA A 74 -3.96 11.63 7.81
C ALA A 74 -5.01 11.06 6.82
N MET A 75 -5.24 9.75 6.84
CA MET A 75 -6.27 9.11 6.04
C MET A 75 -7.69 9.49 6.47
N ILE A 76 -7.96 9.54 7.79
CA ILE A 76 -9.25 9.97 8.34
C ILE A 76 -9.55 11.42 7.94
N LEU A 77 -8.55 12.31 8.00
CA LEU A 77 -8.68 13.71 7.62
C LEU A 77 -8.79 13.91 6.09
N HIS A 78 -8.42 12.92 5.28
CA HIS A 78 -8.48 13.05 3.83
C HIS A 78 -9.93 12.99 3.32
N PRO A 79 -10.43 14.01 2.61
CA PRO A 79 -11.86 14.17 2.31
C PRO A 79 -12.45 13.04 1.44
N ARG A 80 -11.62 12.30 0.69
CA ARG A 80 -12.04 11.14 -0.12
C ARG A 80 -11.96 9.80 0.62
N HIS A 81 -11.14 9.67 1.67
CA HIS A 81 -10.94 8.40 2.36
C HIS A 81 -11.87 8.31 3.56
N LYS A 82 -11.67 9.18 4.56
CA LYS A 82 -12.39 9.17 5.84
C LYS A 82 -12.44 7.72 6.40
N LEU A 83 -13.49 7.38 7.14
CA LEU A 83 -13.68 6.04 7.68
C LEU A 83 -14.03 5.00 6.60
N LYS A 84 -14.64 5.44 5.48
CA LYS A 84 -15.06 4.55 4.39
C LYS A 84 -13.90 3.79 3.76
N TYR A 85 -12.69 4.33 3.75
CA TYR A 85 -11.55 3.60 3.19
C TYR A 85 -11.28 2.30 3.96
N PHE A 86 -11.31 2.34 5.29
CA PHE A 86 -11.03 1.18 6.12
C PHE A 86 -12.08 0.08 5.95
N GLU A 87 -13.35 0.48 5.79
CA GLU A 87 -14.44 -0.44 5.45
C GLU A 87 -14.21 -1.14 4.09
N HIS A 88 -13.84 -0.38 3.05
CA HIS A 88 -13.62 -0.93 1.70
C HIS A 88 -12.31 -1.72 1.57
N ALA A 89 -11.31 -1.39 2.39
CA ALA A 89 -10.04 -2.10 2.44
C ALA A 89 -10.15 -3.43 3.21
N ALA A 90 -11.33 -3.75 3.77
CA ALA A 90 -11.59 -4.94 4.58
C ALA A 90 -10.57 -5.10 5.72
N TRP A 91 -10.21 -3.98 6.35
CA TRP A 91 -9.39 -4.04 7.55
C TRP A 91 -10.16 -4.76 8.67
N PRO A 92 -9.48 -5.53 9.53
CA PRO A 92 -10.11 -6.15 10.70
C PRO A 92 -10.78 -5.07 11.56
N ASP A 93 -11.99 -5.34 12.06
CA ASP A 93 -12.73 -4.40 12.92
C ASP A 93 -11.92 -3.98 14.16
N GLU A 94 -11.05 -4.86 14.65
CA GLU A 94 -10.11 -4.57 15.75
C GLU A 94 -9.19 -3.38 15.44
N TRP A 95 -8.72 -3.25 14.20
CA TRP A 95 -7.83 -2.16 13.77
C TRP A 95 -8.58 -0.86 13.50
N ILE A 96 -9.88 -0.96 13.18
CA ILE A 96 -10.75 0.21 12.98
C ILE A 96 -11.11 0.86 14.33
N ASN A 97 -11.27 0.05 15.38
CA ASN A 97 -11.69 0.53 16.70
C ASN A 97 -10.53 1.09 17.56
N GLU A 98 -9.27 0.84 17.20
CA GLU A 98 -8.08 1.38 17.90
C GLU A 98 -7.57 2.72 17.31
N ALA A 99 -8.04 3.12 16.14
CA ALA A 99 -7.61 4.33 15.40
C ALA A 99 -8.40 5.60 15.76
#